data_AF-A0A2G4FWL9-F1
#
_entry.id   AF-A0A2G4FWL9-F1
#
_cell.length_a   1.000
_cell.length_b   1.000
_cell.length_c   1.000
_cell.angle_alpha   90.00
_cell.angle_beta   90.00
_cell.angle_gamma   90.00
#
_symmetry.space_group_name_H-M   'P 1'
#
loop_
_entity.id
_entity.type
_entity.pdbx_description
1 polymer ?
#
loop_
_entity_poly.entity_id
_entity_poly.type
_entity_poly.pdbx_seq_one_letter_code
_entity_poly.pdbx_strand_id
1 'polypeptide(L)'
;MHRRTFLQAASAPLGLAAVNRFIPPVTDPVSGAVSGAVSGPAVHTTPRASVVVIGAGAFGGWTALHLREMGHDVTLLDAYGPGNSRATSGDETRQIRCGYGDRLLYARSAQRAMGAWHEREREFGVSLLNPTGRLQLAPDWTPSLRATQATLTTLAVPFEAMTSDDLRRRYPQMNPEGMGVGLLEP
;
A
#
# COMPACT_ATOMS: atom_id res chain seq x y z
N MET A 1 4.18 11.41 -18.05
CA MET A 1 4.19 10.00 -18.53
C MET A 1 2.94 9.81 -19.40
N HIS A 2 3.06 9.33 -20.64
CA HIS A 2 1.95 9.38 -21.62
C HIS A 2 0.90 8.29 -21.33
N ARG A 3 -0.40 8.64 -21.30
CA ARG A 3 -1.55 7.78 -20.89
C ARG A 3 -1.61 6.40 -21.56
N ARG A 4 -0.97 6.25 -22.72
CA ARG A 4 -0.96 5.01 -23.52
C ARG A 4 -0.03 3.94 -22.95
N THR A 5 0.99 4.33 -22.18
CA THR A 5 2.03 3.41 -21.70
C THR A 5 1.54 2.54 -20.53
N PHE A 6 0.61 3.04 -19.71
CA PHE A 6 0.03 2.30 -18.59
C PHE A 6 -0.86 1.12 -19.04
N LEU A 7 -1.55 1.26 -20.18
CA LEU A 7 -2.48 0.23 -20.67
C LEU A 7 -1.78 -1.01 -21.26
N GLN A 8 -0.50 -0.90 -21.65
CA GLN A 8 0.26 -2.04 -22.19
C GLN A 8 0.82 -2.97 -21.11
N ALA A 9 1.06 -2.48 -19.88
CA ALA A 9 1.56 -3.31 -18.78
C ALA A 9 0.49 -4.26 -18.20
N ALA A 10 -0.80 -3.92 -18.34
CA ALA A 10 -1.91 -4.68 -17.76
C ALA A 10 -2.38 -5.90 -18.59
N SER A 11 -1.71 -6.21 -19.71
CA SER A 11 -2.18 -7.23 -20.67
C SER A 11 -1.14 -8.30 -21.08
N ALA A 12 0.00 -8.39 -20.40
CA ALA A 12 0.98 -9.45 -20.69
C ALA A 12 0.63 -10.76 -19.95
N PRO A 13 0.51 -11.91 -20.64
CA PRO A 13 0.34 -13.20 -19.99
C PRO A 13 1.71 -13.74 -19.57
N LEU A 14 1.97 -13.82 -18.26
CA LEU A 14 3.15 -14.52 -17.75
C LEU A 14 2.87 -16.02 -17.67
N GLY A 15 3.51 -16.76 -18.58
CA GLY A 15 3.44 -18.20 -18.68
C GLY A 15 4.23 -18.94 -17.59
N LEU A 16 3.74 -20.14 -17.30
CA LEU A 16 4.29 -21.17 -16.41
C LEU A 16 5.75 -21.52 -16.71
N ALA A 17 6.57 -21.67 -15.66
CA ALA A 17 7.68 -22.61 -15.63
C ALA A 17 7.86 -23.16 -14.21
N ALA A 18 7.41 -24.41 -14.02
CA ALA A 18 7.65 -25.21 -12.83
C ALA A 18 9.00 -25.93 -12.95
N VAL A 19 9.78 -26.00 -11.87
CA VAL A 19 10.77 -27.07 -11.68
C VAL A 19 10.75 -27.49 -10.20
N ASN A 20 10.10 -28.62 -9.96
CA ASN A 20 10.11 -29.36 -8.70
C ASN A 20 11.38 -30.23 -8.68
N ARG A 21 12.30 -30.03 -7.73
CA ARG A 21 13.44 -30.96 -7.54
C ARG A 21 13.13 -31.96 -6.44
N PHE A 22 12.96 -33.20 -6.88
CA PHE A 22 12.81 -34.44 -6.13
C PHE A 22 14.04 -34.74 -5.25
N ILE A 23 13.82 -35.20 -4.02
CA ILE A 23 14.80 -35.91 -3.17
C ILE A 23 14.16 -37.25 -2.78
N PRO A 24 14.81 -38.41 -2.96
CA PRO A 24 14.26 -39.70 -2.52
C PRO A 24 14.54 -39.93 -1.02
N PRO A 25 13.65 -40.61 -0.27
CA PRO A 25 13.94 -41.00 1.09
C PRO A 25 14.71 -42.34 1.14
N VAL A 26 15.67 -42.43 2.06
CA VAL A 26 16.31 -43.67 2.51
C VAL A 26 15.33 -44.44 3.41
N THR A 27 15.11 -45.71 3.10
CA THR A 27 14.30 -46.65 3.88
C THR A 27 15.15 -47.42 4.87
N ASP A 28 14.65 -47.62 6.09
CA ASP A 28 14.73 -48.91 6.79
C ASP A 28 13.53 -49.13 7.72
N PRO A 29 13.09 -50.37 7.97
CA PRO A 29 11.74 -50.68 8.42
C PRO A 29 11.67 -50.95 9.93
N VAL A 30 10.63 -50.45 10.59
CA VAL A 30 10.10 -51.09 11.80
C VAL A 30 8.59 -51.24 11.65
N SER A 31 8.18 -52.50 11.65
CA SER A 31 6.81 -52.97 11.51
C SER A 31 5.95 -52.54 12.70
N GLY A 32 4.77 -52.00 12.40
CA GLY A 32 3.71 -51.70 13.36
C GLY A 32 2.42 -51.39 12.61
N ALA A 33 1.52 -52.36 12.53
CA ALA A 33 0.24 -52.22 11.86
C ALA A 33 -0.68 -51.26 12.63
N VAL A 34 -0.99 -50.12 12.00
CA VAL A 34 -2.18 -49.30 12.32
C VAL A 34 -2.90 -49.02 11.02
N SER A 35 -3.94 -49.82 10.76
CA SER A 35 -4.92 -49.54 9.72
C SER A 35 -5.76 -48.34 10.17
N GLY A 36 -5.39 -47.17 9.66
CA GLY A 36 -6.18 -45.97 9.72
C GLY A 36 -5.78 -45.15 8.51
N ALA A 37 -6.74 -44.81 7.65
CA ALA A 37 -6.48 -43.85 6.58
C ALA A 37 -6.11 -42.51 7.25
N VAL A 38 -4.80 -42.25 7.38
CA VAL A 38 -4.31 -40.94 7.79
C VAL A 38 -4.61 -40.04 6.61
N SER A 39 -5.76 -39.37 6.67
CA SER A 39 -6.01 -38.22 5.83
C SER A 39 -4.87 -37.26 6.09
N GLY A 40 -3.99 -37.08 5.11
CA GLY A 40 -2.98 -36.03 5.16
C GLY A 40 -3.65 -34.69 5.47
N PRO A 41 -2.90 -33.70 5.99
CA PRO A 41 -3.46 -32.38 6.24
C PRO A 41 -4.15 -31.93 4.95
N ALA A 42 -5.46 -31.69 5.03
CA ALA A 42 -6.19 -31.16 3.90
C ALA A 42 -5.48 -29.87 3.53
N VAL A 43 -4.82 -29.86 2.38
CA VAL A 43 -4.38 -28.61 1.77
C VAL A 43 -5.68 -27.88 1.51
N HIS A 44 -6.03 -26.95 2.40
CA HIS A 44 -7.09 -25.99 2.15
C HIS A 44 -6.59 -25.12 0.99
N THR A 45 -6.72 -25.62 -0.24
CA THR A 45 -6.69 -24.76 -1.40
C THR A 45 -7.92 -23.88 -1.23
N THR A 46 -7.73 -22.63 -0.83
CA THR A 46 -8.81 -21.64 -0.83
C THR A 46 -9.49 -21.76 -2.20
N PRO A 47 -10.78 -22.15 -2.26
CA PRO A 47 -11.42 -22.38 -3.54
C PRO A 47 -11.33 -21.12 -4.38
N ARG A 48 -10.93 -21.27 -5.65
CA ARG A 48 -10.96 -20.17 -6.60
C ARG A 48 -12.40 -19.68 -6.74
N ALA A 49 -12.69 -18.50 -6.20
CA ALA A 49 -13.98 -17.83 -6.34
C ALA A 49 -14.02 -16.99 -7.62
N SER A 50 -15.23 -16.82 -8.16
CA SER A 50 -15.55 -15.77 -9.13
C SER A 50 -16.05 -14.53 -8.38
N VAL A 51 -15.35 -13.41 -8.53
CA VAL A 51 -15.60 -12.16 -7.80
C VAL A 51 -15.87 -11.03 -8.78
N VAL A 52 -16.92 -10.26 -8.55
CA VAL A 52 -17.20 -9.02 -9.28
C VAL A 52 -16.89 -7.83 -8.38
N VAL A 53 -16.02 -6.94 -8.85
CA VAL A 53 -15.70 -5.66 -8.18
C VAL A 53 -16.41 -4.54 -8.95
N ILE A 54 -17.28 -3.79 -8.26
CA ILE A 54 -18.03 -2.68 -8.84
C ILE A 54 -17.33 -1.35 -8.48
N GLY A 55 -16.88 -0.64 -9.51
CA GLY A 55 -16.14 0.62 -9.46
C GLY A 55 -14.64 0.43 -9.69
N ALA A 56 -14.13 0.86 -10.85
CA ALA A 56 -12.71 0.80 -11.23
C ALA A 56 -11.95 2.10 -10.89
N GLY A 57 -12.24 2.66 -9.72
CA GLY A 57 -11.42 3.71 -9.09
C GLY A 57 -10.23 3.12 -8.33
N ALA A 58 -9.50 3.96 -7.59
CA ALA A 58 -8.33 3.54 -6.81
C ALA A 58 -8.57 2.29 -5.95
N PHE A 59 -9.64 2.28 -5.14
CA PHE A 59 -9.94 1.12 -4.29
C PHE A 59 -10.28 -0.14 -5.08
N GLY A 60 -11.16 -0.05 -6.08
CA GLY A 60 -11.57 -1.23 -6.83
C GLY A 60 -10.46 -1.80 -7.70
N GLY A 61 -9.58 -0.96 -8.26
CA GLY A 61 -8.38 -1.40 -8.96
C GLY A 61 -7.45 -2.20 -8.06
N TRP A 62 -7.10 -1.67 -6.88
CA TRP A 62 -6.27 -2.39 -5.90
C TRP A 62 -6.92 -3.67 -5.38
N THR A 63 -8.22 -3.64 -5.09
CA THR A 63 -8.98 -4.82 -4.68
C THR A 63 -8.97 -5.91 -5.76
N ALA A 64 -9.24 -5.53 -7.01
CA ALA A 64 -9.26 -6.48 -8.11
C ALA A 64 -7.87 -7.09 -8.36
N LEU A 65 -6.82 -6.28 -8.34
CA LEU A 65 -5.43 -6.76 -8.45
C LEU A 65 -5.09 -7.74 -7.34
N HIS A 66 -5.36 -7.39 -6.08
CA HIS A 66 -5.04 -8.24 -4.94
C HIS A 66 -5.79 -9.58 -4.99
N LEU A 67 -7.09 -9.57 -5.33
CA LEU A 67 -7.88 -10.80 -5.49
C LEU A 67 -7.37 -11.68 -6.65
N ARG A 68 -6.93 -11.06 -7.75
CA ARG A 68 -6.32 -11.78 -8.89
C ARG A 68 -5.03 -12.47 -8.48
N GLU A 69 -4.18 -11.81 -7.71
CA GLU A 69 -2.92 -12.37 -7.19
C GLU A 69 -3.14 -13.52 -6.20
N MET A 70 -4.26 -13.49 -5.47
CA MET A 70 -4.72 -14.62 -4.65
C MET A 70 -5.26 -15.81 -5.47
N GLY A 71 -5.27 -15.70 -6.81
CA GLY A 71 -5.70 -16.78 -7.71
C GLY A 71 -7.20 -16.79 -8.02
N HIS A 72 -7.95 -15.76 -7.63
CA HIS A 72 -9.38 -15.67 -7.92
C HIS A 72 -9.67 -15.28 -9.37
N ASP A 73 -10.86 -15.64 -9.84
CA ASP A 73 -11.42 -15.16 -11.10
C ASP A 73 -12.13 -13.83 -10.85
N VAL A 74 -11.66 -12.73 -11.43
CA VAL A 74 -12.11 -11.38 -11.04
C VAL A 74 -12.57 -10.59 -12.25
N THR A 75 -13.79 -10.07 -12.17
CA THR A 75 -14.34 -9.11 -13.14
C THR A 75 -14.41 -7.74 -12.47
N LEU A 76 -13.70 -6.76 -13.03
CA LEU A 76 -13.76 -5.36 -12.60
C LEU A 76 -14.69 -4.57 -13.52
N LEU A 77 -15.74 -3.97 -12.96
CA LEU A 77 -16.75 -3.20 -13.69
C LEU A 77 -16.70 -1.73 -13.29
N ASP A 78 -16.87 -0.83 -14.24
CA ASP A 78 -17.04 0.60 -13.98
C ASP A 78 -17.96 1.23 -15.01
N ALA A 79 -18.78 2.19 -14.58
CA ALA A 79 -19.74 2.86 -15.46
C ALA A 79 -19.09 3.71 -16.56
N TYR A 80 -17.85 4.17 -16.36
CA TYR A 80 -17.14 5.06 -17.28
C TYR A 80 -15.73 4.57 -17.63
N GLY A 81 -15.39 3.35 -17.23
CA GLY A 81 -14.06 2.76 -17.41
C GLY A 81 -13.04 3.20 -16.33
N PRO A 82 -11.90 2.50 -16.23
CA PRO A 82 -10.88 2.78 -15.20
C PRO A 82 -10.21 4.14 -15.41
N GLY A 83 -9.89 4.83 -14.31
CA GLY A 83 -9.12 6.09 -14.33
C GLY A 83 -9.83 7.25 -15.05
N ASN A 84 -11.16 7.23 -15.13
CA ASN A 84 -11.93 8.28 -15.77
C ASN A 84 -11.95 9.58 -14.93
N SER A 85 -12.14 10.73 -15.59
CA SER A 85 -12.13 12.05 -14.95
C SER A 85 -13.33 12.34 -14.03
N ARG A 86 -14.34 11.47 -14.03
CA ARG A 86 -15.51 11.57 -13.13
C ARG A 86 -15.23 10.89 -11.78
N ALA A 87 -14.16 10.10 -11.70
CA ALA A 87 -13.75 9.48 -10.45
C ALA A 87 -13.06 10.51 -9.54
N THR A 88 -13.29 10.39 -8.23
CA THR A 88 -12.56 11.18 -7.20
C THR A 88 -11.06 10.84 -7.14
N SER A 89 -10.64 9.81 -7.88
CA SER A 89 -9.25 9.37 -8.04
C SER A 89 -8.62 9.80 -9.36
N GLY A 90 -9.35 10.53 -10.22
CA GLY A 90 -8.93 10.84 -11.60
C GLY A 90 -7.96 12.03 -11.77
N ASP A 91 -7.33 12.49 -10.69
CA ASP A 91 -6.40 13.63 -10.71
C ASP A 91 -4.96 13.13 -10.51
N GLU A 92 -3.97 13.96 -10.85
CA GLU A 92 -2.61 13.50 -11.15
C GLU A 92 -1.82 13.06 -9.91
N THR A 93 -2.06 13.69 -8.75
CA THR A 93 -1.27 13.45 -7.54
C THR A 93 -2.15 13.32 -6.29
N ARG A 94 -1.67 12.55 -5.30
CA ARG A 94 -2.34 12.37 -3.99
C ARG A 94 -1.30 12.34 -2.88
N GLN A 95 -1.61 12.99 -1.76
CA GLN A 95 -0.76 12.94 -0.57
C GLN A 95 -0.99 11.64 0.21
N ILE A 96 0.10 11.01 0.63
CA ILE A 96 0.13 9.95 1.63
C ILE A 96 0.82 10.48 2.89
N ARG A 97 0.32 10.14 4.08
CA ARG A 97 0.87 10.59 5.37
C ARG A 97 0.47 9.66 6.50
N CYS A 98 1.30 9.59 7.54
CA CYS A 98 0.97 8.84 8.75
C CYS A 98 0.27 9.72 9.78
N GLY A 99 0.47 11.04 9.75
CA GLY A 99 0.02 11.98 10.76
C GLY A 99 -1.50 12.24 10.78
N TYR A 100 -2.31 11.26 11.20
CA TYR A 100 -3.77 11.33 11.28
C TYR A 100 -4.31 11.67 12.69
N GLY A 101 -3.68 12.60 13.40
CA GLY A 101 -4.07 12.92 14.78
C GLY A 101 -3.89 11.71 15.71
N ASP A 102 -4.90 11.43 16.52
CA ASP A 102 -4.96 10.27 17.43
C ASP A 102 -5.43 8.96 16.76
N ARG A 103 -5.70 9.00 15.44
CA ARG A 103 -6.30 7.86 14.73
C ARG A 103 -5.25 6.84 14.29
N LEU A 104 -4.76 6.05 15.25
CA LEU A 104 -3.74 5.02 15.05
C LEU A 104 -4.06 4.03 13.92
N LEU A 105 -5.33 3.68 13.72
CA LEU A 105 -5.75 2.79 12.63
C LEU A 105 -5.32 3.32 11.25
N TYR A 106 -5.55 4.62 11.00
CA TYR A 106 -5.20 5.24 9.73
C TYR A 106 -3.69 5.40 9.60
N ALA A 107 -3.01 5.80 10.66
CA ALA A 107 -1.56 5.96 10.67
C ALA A 107 -0.83 4.63 10.36
N ARG A 108 -1.24 3.52 11.00
CA ARG A 108 -0.72 2.17 10.69
C ARG A 108 -1.05 1.73 9.26
N SER A 109 -2.24 2.08 8.77
CA SER A 109 -2.64 1.73 7.40
C SER A 109 -1.81 2.48 6.36
N ALA A 110 -1.52 3.77 6.60
CA ALA A 110 -0.64 4.57 5.74
C ALA A 110 0.80 4.03 5.75
N GLN A 111 1.36 3.67 6.92
CA GLN A 111 2.69 3.09 7.03
C GLN A 111 2.81 1.77 6.23
N ARG A 112 1.81 0.88 6.34
CA ARG A 112 1.74 -0.33 5.51
C ARG A 112 1.60 -0.01 4.02
N ALA A 113 0.77 0.97 3.68
CA ALA A 113 0.57 1.39 2.30
C ALA A 113 1.85 1.93 1.66
N MET A 114 2.67 2.71 2.38
CA MET A 114 3.97 3.17 1.86
C MET A 114 4.88 2.01 1.47
N GLY A 115 4.95 0.97 2.30
CA GLY A 115 5.70 -0.26 1.98
C GLY A 115 5.17 -0.96 0.73
N ALA A 116 3.85 -1.11 0.62
CA ALA A 116 3.20 -1.70 -0.55
C ALA A 116 3.45 -0.88 -1.83
N TRP A 117 3.36 0.44 -1.76
CA TRP A 117 3.67 1.31 -2.90
C TRP A 117 5.10 1.12 -3.40
N HIS A 118 6.09 1.11 -2.51
CA HIS A 118 7.48 0.87 -2.91
C HIS A 118 7.71 -0.52 -3.51
N GLU A 119 7.01 -1.54 -3.03
CA GLU A 119 7.03 -2.86 -3.65
C GLU A 119 6.51 -2.84 -5.08
N ARG A 120 5.40 -2.13 -5.30
CA ARG A 120 4.77 -2.00 -6.61
C ARG A 120 5.56 -1.13 -7.57
N GLU A 121 6.26 -0.10 -7.08
CA GLU A 121 7.24 0.64 -7.89
C GLU A 121 8.32 -0.28 -8.46
N ARG A 122 8.88 -1.17 -7.62
CA ARG A 122 9.91 -2.13 -8.04
C ARG A 122 9.35 -3.15 -9.02
N GLU A 123 8.16 -3.67 -8.77
CA GLU A 123 7.52 -4.67 -9.62
C GLU A 123 7.16 -4.09 -10.99
N PHE A 124 6.57 -2.90 -11.03
CA PHE A 124 6.09 -2.28 -12.27
C PHE A 124 7.19 -1.53 -13.02
N GLY A 125 8.35 -1.29 -12.40
CA GLY A 125 9.45 -0.53 -13.00
C GLY A 125 9.10 0.93 -13.26
N VAL A 126 8.22 1.52 -12.44
CA VAL A 126 7.78 2.92 -12.55
C VAL A 126 7.85 3.60 -11.18
N SER A 127 8.10 4.92 -11.18
CA SER A 127 7.99 5.71 -9.96
C SER A 127 6.53 6.13 -9.73
N LEU A 128 6.02 5.81 -8.56
CA LEU A 128 4.66 6.08 -8.07
C LEU A 128 4.67 6.97 -6.84
N LEU A 129 5.74 6.93 -6.03
CA LEU A 129 5.93 7.74 -4.84
C LEU A 129 7.03 8.78 -5.07
N ASN A 130 6.67 10.05 -4.93
CA ASN A 130 7.63 11.14 -4.84
C ASN A 130 7.90 11.43 -3.36
N PRO A 131 9.14 11.28 -2.85
CA PRO A 131 9.48 11.53 -1.45
C PRO A 131 9.61 13.04 -1.20
N THR A 132 8.51 13.77 -1.30
CA THR A 132 8.49 15.23 -1.14
C THR A 132 8.40 15.67 0.32
N GLY A 133 8.14 14.73 1.23
CA GLY A 133 7.69 15.01 2.58
C GLY A 133 6.35 15.74 2.63
N ARG A 134 5.90 16.01 3.86
CA ARG A 134 4.66 16.70 4.18
C ARG A 134 4.90 17.60 5.38
N LEU A 135 4.85 18.91 5.15
CA LEU A 135 4.96 19.92 6.18
C LEU A 135 3.56 20.39 6.60
N GLN A 136 3.21 20.16 7.86
CA GLN A 136 2.02 20.75 8.48
C GLN A 136 2.39 22.01 9.24
N LEU A 137 1.71 23.12 8.95
CA LEU A 137 1.93 24.41 9.59
C LEU A 137 0.77 24.76 10.52
N ALA A 138 1.08 25.41 11.64
CA ALA A 138 0.09 25.98 12.54
C ALA A 138 0.64 27.23 13.26
N PRO A 139 -0.23 28.17 13.67
CA PRO A 139 0.17 29.29 14.52
C PRO A 139 0.78 28.81 15.84
N ASP A 140 0.19 27.77 16.43
CA ASP A 140 0.62 27.18 17.70
C ASP A 140 0.42 25.66 17.71
N TRP A 141 0.95 25.01 18.74
CA TRP A 141 0.66 23.60 19.01
C TRP A 141 -0.81 23.37 19.35
N THR A 142 -1.57 22.87 18.38
CA THR A 142 -2.96 22.47 18.60
C THR A 142 -3.06 21.07 19.22
N PRO A 143 -4.17 20.72 19.88
CA PRO A 143 -4.41 19.36 20.36
C PRO A 143 -4.28 18.30 19.26
N SER A 144 -4.73 18.61 18.03
CA SER A 144 -4.61 17.71 16.87
C SER A 144 -3.15 17.50 16.43
N LEU A 145 -2.34 18.56 16.46
CA LEU A 145 -0.92 18.48 16.09
C LEU A 145 -0.11 17.73 17.15
N ARG A 146 -0.45 17.92 18.44
CA ARG A 146 0.11 17.13 19.54
C ARG A 146 -0.28 15.65 19.46
N ALA A 147 -1.54 15.36 19.16
CA ALA A 147 -2.00 13.99 18.93
C ALA A 147 -1.28 13.35 17.74
N THR A 148 -1.08 14.11 16.66
CA THR A 148 -0.29 13.68 15.51
C THR A 148 1.15 13.35 15.91
N GLN A 149 1.81 14.26 16.63
CA GLN A 149 3.17 14.05 17.14
C GLN A 149 3.26 12.77 18.00
N ALA A 150 2.32 12.58 18.94
CA ALA A 150 2.27 11.39 19.79
C ALA A 150 2.06 10.09 18.97
N THR A 151 1.19 10.11 17.97
CA THR A 151 0.96 8.99 17.06
C THR A 151 2.21 8.65 16.25
N LEU A 152 2.89 9.64 15.69
CA LEU A 152 4.12 9.42 14.92
C LEU A 152 5.23 8.84 15.79
N THR A 153 5.41 9.36 17.01
CA THR A 153 6.32 8.79 18.02
C THR A 153 5.96 7.34 18.34
N THR A 154 4.68 7.05 18.59
CA THR A 154 4.19 5.70 18.95
C THR A 154 4.47 4.68 17.84
N LEU A 155 4.41 5.10 16.58
CA LEU A 155 4.64 4.24 15.42
C LEU A 155 6.08 4.27 14.90
N ALA A 156 6.98 4.96 15.61
CA ALA A 156 8.36 5.21 15.20
C ALA A 156 8.46 5.75 13.76
N VAL A 157 7.50 6.58 13.35
CA VAL A 157 7.55 7.28 12.06
C VAL A 157 8.44 8.52 12.25
N PRO A 158 9.50 8.70 11.43
CA PRO A 158 10.33 9.89 11.51
C PRO A 158 9.52 11.17 11.32
N PHE A 159 9.80 12.18 12.14
CA PHE A 159 9.26 13.51 11.96
C PHE A 159 10.19 14.56 12.55
N GLU A 160 10.02 15.80 12.12
CA GLU A 160 10.74 16.95 12.63
C GLU A 160 9.75 18.04 13.05
N ALA A 161 9.88 18.52 14.28
CA ALA A 161 9.17 19.71 14.75
C ALA A 161 10.07 20.94 14.54
N MET A 162 9.51 21.99 13.95
CA MET A 162 10.23 23.19 13.53
C MET A 162 9.61 24.43 14.20
N THR A 163 10.48 25.36 14.57
CA THR A 163 10.08 26.68 15.06
C THR A 163 9.75 27.63 13.91
N SER A 164 9.19 28.81 14.21
CA SER A 164 9.01 29.88 13.23
C SER A 164 10.34 30.27 12.53
N ASP A 165 11.44 30.30 13.29
CA ASP A 165 12.77 30.65 12.77
C ASP A 165 13.28 29.58 11.80
N ASP A 166 13.08 28.30 12.13
CA ASP A 166 13.42 27.19 11.24
C ASP A 166 12.61 27.24 9.94
N LEU A 167 11.32 27.55 10.04
CA LEU A 167 10.43 27.69 8.89
C LEU A 167 10.88 28.84 7.98
N ARG A 168 11.17 30.01 8.53
CA ARG A 168 11.68 31.17 7.77
C ARG A 168 12.99 30.87 7.08
N ARG A 169 13.86 30.09 7.72
CA ARG A 169 15.17 29.70 7.18
C ARG A 169 15.07 28.64 6.06
N ARG A 170 14.25 27.60 6.25
CA ARG A 170 14.20 26.43 5.33
C ARG A 170 13.14 26.53 4.24
N TYR A 171 12.04 27.23 4.52
CA TYR A 171 10.91 27.36 3.62
C TYR A 171 10.50 28.84 3.41
N PRO A 172 11.44 29.75 3.09
CA PRO A 172 11.12 31.18 2.91
C PRO A 172 10.08 31.42 1.82
N GLN A 173 10.02 30.56 0.80
CA GLN A 173 9.05 30.62 -0.29
C GLN A 173 7.58 30.43 0.15
N MET A 174 7.34 29.87 1.35
CA MET A 174 5.98 29.64 1.87
C MET A 174 5.43 30.84 2.65
N ASN A 175 6.25 31.89 2.86
CA ASN A 175 5.93 33.02 3.72
C ASN A 175 5.31 32.60 5.09
N PRO A 176 6.08 31.94 5.97
CA PRO A 176 5.54 31.31 7.20
C PRO A 176 5.20 32.32 8.31
N GLU A 177 4.93 33.59 7.97
CA GLU A 177 4.51 34.60 8.93
C GLU A 177 3.24 34.15 9.68
N GLY A 178 3.22 34.37 10.99
CA GLY A 178 2.15 33.92 11.87
C GLY A 178 2.14 32.41 12.16
N MET A 179 3.06 31.62 11.60
CA MET A 179 3.24 30.21 11.95
C MET A 179 4.31 30.05 13.04
N GLY A 180 3.91 29.51 14.20
CA GLY A 180 4.81 29.19 15.30
C GLY A 180 5.32 27.75 15.27
N VAL A 181 4.65 26.86 14.54
CA VAL A 181 4.98 25.43 14.49
C VAL A 181 4.94 24.87 13.07
N GLY A 182 6.01 24.17 12.69
CA GLY A 182 6.02 23.24 11.57
C GLY A 182 6.18 21.80 12.05
N LEU A 183 5.46 20.85 11.46
CA LEU A 183 5.67 19.42 11.67
C LEU A 183 5.90 18.76 10.32
N LEU A 184 7.14 18.35 10.06
CA LEU A 184 7.56 17.71 8.81
C LEU A 184 7.59 16.19 9.00
N GLU A 185 6.81 15.48 8.19
CA GLU A 185 6.98 14.05 7.92
C GLU A 185 7.80 13.93 6.62
N PRO A 186 9.03 13.40 6.63
CA PRO A 186 9.89 13.32 5.45
C PRO A 186 9.41 12.29 4.42
#